data_AF-A0A9X2BKE0-F1
#
_entry.id   AF-A0A9X2BKE0-F1
#
_cell.length_a   1.000
_cell.length_b   1.000
_cell.length_c   1.000
_cell.angle_alpha   90.00
_cell.angle_beta   90.00
_cell.angle_gamma   90.00
#
_symmetry.space_group_name_H-M   'P 1'
#
loop_
_entity.id
_entity.type
_entity.pdbx_description
1 polymer ?
#
loop_
_entity_poly.entity_id
_entity_poly.type
_entity_poly.pdbx_seq_one_letter_code
_entity_poly.pdbx_strand_id
1 'polypeptide(L)'
;MPLTLDQAAQLMNRDLEQFLNRCPLSISSAGQKKGTVKFYLYSLGDTAYGINQGVRMNEMRLRLSTTALSSNAKAVQCIHIPVSQFEQLKPESISKVTHYDAADFLVTTQLTGCTFAIRKAKGGGLEFLHVQPNGDFDGSKIQKAIKTEFQVSFGKGDGSNASTYGNNTRVTVLGQRRNNFWKVYAQYQDANGNVTGVDCIYEEANSAVAYVD
;
A
#
# COMPACT_ATOMS: atom_id res chain seq x y z
N MET A 1 26.04 -0.04 -0.27
CA MET A 1 25.89 0.21 1.17
C MET A 1 24.41 0.41 1.48
N PRO A 2 23.87 -0.21 2.53
CA PRO A 2 22.46 -0.03 2.95
C PRO A 2 22.15 1.44 3.23
N LEU A 3 20.89 1.85 3.07
CA LEU A 3 20.45 3.16 3.56
C LEU A 3 20.47 3.23 5.08
N THR A 4 20.74 4.42 5.59
CA THR A 4 20.32 4.81 6.94
C THR A 4 18.81 5.06 6.99
N LEU A 5 18.21 5.05 8.17
CA LEU A 5 16.78 5.36 8.34
C LEU A 5 16.42 6.76 7.83
N ASP A 6 17.31 7.75 8.03
CA ASP A 6 17.11 9.12 7.52
C ASP A 6 17.08 9.16 6.00
N GLN A 7 18.03 8.49 5.34
CA GLN A 7 18.06 8.43 3.89
C GLN A 7 16.86 7.66 3.33
N ALA A 8 16.40 6.61 4.02
CA ALA A 8 15.21 5.86 3.61
C ALA A 8 13.94 6.72 3.74
N ALA A 9 13.80 7.49 4.82
CA ALA A 9 12.67 8.42 4.98
C ALA A 9 12.70 9.56 3.94
N GLN A 10 13.87 10.12 3.64
CA GLN A 10 14.02 11.11 2.57
C GLN A 10 13.67 10.50 1.22
N LEU A 11 14.10 9.27 0.95
CA LEU A 11 13.78 8.56 -0.27
C LEU A 11 12.27 8.30 -0.40
N MET A 12 11.60 7.83 0.66
CA MET A 12 10.15 7.62 0.67
C MET A 12 9.38 8.90 0.28
N ASN A 13 9.83 10.06 0.77
CA ASN A 13 9.23 11.34 0.43
C ASN A 13 9.51 11.79 -1.01
N ARG A 14 10.72 11.54 -1.53
CA ARG A 14 11.18 12.02 -2.85
C ARG A 14 10.85 11.06 -4.00
N ASP A 15 10.81 9.77 -3.77
CA ASP A 15 10.58 8.73 -4.76
C ASP A 15 10.09 7.45 -4.07
N LEU A 16 8.76 7.32 -3.96
CA LEU A 16 8.15 6.19 -3.27
C LEU A 16 8.45 4.85 -3.97
N GLU A 17 8.52 4.84 -5.30
CA GLU A 17 8.82 3.64 -6.06
C GLU A 17 10.25 3.16 -5.81
N GLN A 18 11.21 4.08 -5.87
CA GLN A 18 12.61 3.75 -5.55
C GLN A 18 12.76 3.31 -4.08
N PHE A 19 12.05 3.97 -3.15
CA PHE A 19 12.00 3.54 -1.76
C PHE A 19 11.49 2.12 -1.62
N LEU A 20 10.37 1.77 -2.26
CA LEU A 20 9.79 0.44 -2.18
C LEU A 20 10.63 -0.61 -2.93
N ASN A 21 11.34 -0.25 -4.00
CA ASN A 21 12.25 -1.20 -4.63
C ASN A 21 13.41 -1.54 -3.69
N ARG A 22 13.91 -0.53 -3.00
CA ARG A 22 15.14 -0.63 -2.23
C ARG A 22 14.93 -1.11 -0.80
N CYS A 23 13.90 -0.65 -0.11
CA CYS A 23 13.69 -0.91 1.31
C CYS A 23 12.59 -1.94 1.52
N PRO A 24 12.91 -3.17 1.99
CA PRO A 24 11.90 -4.13 2.40
C PRO A 24 11.02 -3.56 3.52
N LEU A 25 9.74 -3.35 3.23
CA LEU A 25 8.79 -2.70 4.12
C LEU A 25 7.76 -3.69 4.66
N SER A 26 7.43 -3.58 5.94
CA SER A 26 6.24 -4.20 6.53
C SER A 26 5.34 -3.13 7.16
N ILE A 27 4.03 -3.27 7.02
CA ILE A 27 3.06 -2.35 7.62
C ILE A 27 2.21 -3.10 8.66
N SER A 28 2.17 -2.56 9.88
CA SER A 28 1.38 -3.09 11.00
C SER A 28 0.39 -2.04 11.47
N SER A 29 -0.90 -2.31 11.30
CA SER A 29 -1.98 -1.37 11.67
C SER A 29 -3.28 -2.08 12.05
N ALA A 30 -3.19 -3.31 12.57
CA ALA A 30 -4.37 -4.07 12.99
C ALA A 30 -5.21 -3.27 13.99
N GLY A 31 -6.54 -3.29 13.81
CA GLY A 31 -7.51 -2.63 14.69
C GLY A 31 -7.63 -1.11 14.53
N GLN A 32 -6.88 -0.49 13.60
CA GLN A 32 -7.01 0.94 13.34
C GLN A 32 -8.27 1.24 12.51
N LYS A 33 -8.95 2.35 12.85
CA LYS A 33 -10.10 2.83 12.09
C LYS A 33 -9.62 3.57 10.84
N LYS A 34 -10.52 3.72 9.86
CA LYS A 34 -10.33 4.61 8.72
C LYS A 34 -10.00 6.03 9.21
N GLY A 35 -9.04 6.70 8.56
CA GLY A 35 -8.78 8.12 8.74
C GLY A 35 -7.30 8.48 8.69
N THR A 36 -6.99 9.75 8.98
CA THR A 36 -5.61 10.20 9.15
C THR A 36 -5.05 9.67 10.46
N VAL A 37 -4.00 8.87 10.37
CA VAL A 37 -3.34 8.20 11.48
C VAL A 37 -1.84 8.47 11.40
N LYS A 38 -1.23 8.71 12.56
CA LYS A 38 0.22 8.87 12.66
C LYS A 38 0.90 7.51 12.70
N PHE A 39 1.74 7.26 11.71
CA PHE A 39 2.62 6.11 11.65
C PHE A 39 4.05 6.51 11.95
N TYR A 40 4.85 5.51 12.30
CA TYR A 40 6.28 5.63 12.58
C TYR A 40 7.03 4.63 11.72
N LEU A 41 7.95 5.14 10.90
CA LEU A 41 8.90 4.36 10.12
C LEU A 41 10.15 4.10 10.97
N TYR A 42 10.53 2.84 11.13
CA TYR A 42 11.73 2.47 11.89
C TYR A 42 12.39 1.20 11.36
N SER A 43 13.65 1.00 11.75
CA SER A 43 14.43 -0.22 11.48
C SER A 43 13.98 -1.38 12.34
N LEU A 44 13.91 -2.59 11.77
CA LEU A 44 13.75 -3.83 12.54
C LEU A 44 15.08 -4.38 13.10
N GLY A 45 16.22 -3.77 12.77
CA GLY A 45 17.54 -4.21 13.22
C GLY A 45 18.15 -5.34 12.40
N ASP A 46 17.44 -5.88 11.42
CA ASP A 46 17.90 -6.88 10.47
C ASP A 46 17.88 -6.36 9.02
N THR A 47 18.44 -7.17 8.11
CA THR A 47 18.54 -6.85 6.68
C THR A 47 17.84 -7.89 5.83
N ALA A 48 17.31 -7.46 4.68
CA ALA A 48 16.88 -8.33 3.60
C ALA A 48 17.30 -7.71 2.27
N TYR A 49 17.13 -8.44 1.18
CA TYR A 49 17.49 -7.93 -0.13
C TYR A 49 16.43 -6.96 -0.65
N GLY A 50 16.89 -5.77 -1.04
CA GLY A 50 16.17 -4.84 -1.91
C GLY A 50 16.75 -4.83 -3.32
N ILE A 51 16.16 -3.99 -4.17
CA ILE A 51 16.55 -3.77 -5.56
C ILE A 51 16.89 -2.28 -5.72
N ASN A 52 18.12 -1.99 -6.14
CA ASN A 52 18.55 -0.64 -6.48
C ASN A 52 19.00 -0.62 -7.94
N GLN A 53 18.25 0.06 -8.79
CA GLN A 53 18.54 0.16 -10.23
C GLN A 53 18.75 -1.23 -10.88
N GLY A 54 17.89 -2.19 -10.53
CA GLY A 54 17.95 -3.57 -11.02
C GLY A 54 18.97 -4.47 -10.31
N VAL A 55 19.82 -3.93 -9.43
CA VAL A 55 20.81 -4.71 -8.69
C VAL A 55 20.28 -5.08 -7.32
N ARG A 56 20.32 -6.38 -7.01
CA ARG A 56 19.96 -6.92 -5.70
C ARG A 56 21.03 -6.53 -4.66
N MET A 57 20.61 -5.96 -3.54
CA MET A 57 21.54 -5.54 -2.47
C MET A 57 20.94 -5.68 -1.08
N ASN A 58 21.80 -5.91 -0.08
CA ASN A 58 21.36 -5.93 1.32
C ASN A 58 20.91 -4.53 1.75
N GLU A 59 19.70 -4.47 2.29
CA GLU A 59 19.04 -3.25 2.75
C GLU A 59 18.38 -3.49 4.10
N MET A 60 18.21 -2.40 4.85
CA MET A 60 17.55 -2.44 6.15
C MET A 60 16.08 -2.80 5.99
N ARG A 61 15.59 -3.75 6.80
CA ARG A 61 14.16 -4.00 6.87
C ARG A 61 13.49 -2.92 7.70
N LEU A 62 12.46 -2.33 7.11
CA LEU A 62 11.71 -1.25 7.72
C LEU A 62 10.32 -1.72 8.12
N ARG A 63 9.80 -1.07 9.15
CA ARG A 63 8.42 -1.21 9.56
C ARG A 63 7.77 0.16 9.67
N LEU A 64 6.55 0.24 9.17
CA LEU A 64 5.63 1.33 9.40
C LEU A 64 4.53 0.85 10.35
N SER A 65 4.42 1.47 11.52
CA SER A 65 3.45 1.09 12.55
C SER A 65 2.90 2.30 13.29
N THR A 66 1.72 2.20 13.89
CA THR A 66 1.15 3.25 14.77
C THR A 66 1.91 3.40 16.09
N THR A 67 2.76 2.44 16.43
CA THR A 67 3.64 2.48 17.61
C THR A 67 5.09 2.55 17.16
N ALA A 68 5.83 3.54 17.65
CA ALA A 68 7.28 3.61 17.50
C ALA A 68 7.95 2.60 18.45
N LEU A 69 8.77 1.71 17.89
CA LEU A 69 9.58 0.78 18.68
C LEU A 69 11.06 1.21 18.75
N SER A 70 11.38 2.39 18.24
CA SER A 70 12.71 2.98 18.28
C SER A 70 12.63 4.48 18.53
N SER A 71 13.60 5.03 19.28
CA SER A 71 13.69 6.47 19.57
C SER A 71 14.01 7.33 18.34
N ASN A 72 14.63 6.75 17.31
CA ASN A 72 14.95 7.43 16.06
C ASN A 72 13.86 7.29 14.96
N ALA A 73 12.70 6.70 15.30
CA ALA A 73 11.63 6.48 14.34
C ALA A 73 11.14 7.79 13.70
N LYS A 74 10.74 7.72 12.43
CA LYS A 74 10.28 8.87 11.65
C LYS A 74 8.77 8.87 11.56
N ALA A 75 8.15 9.94 12.04
CA ALA A 75 6.71 10.10 11.94
C ALA A 75 6.29 10.36 10.49
N VAL A 76 5.22 9.68 10.07
CA VAL A 76 4.58 9.84 8.77
C VAL A 76 3.07 9.92 9.00
N GLN A 77 2.43 10.98 8.50
CA GLN A 77 0.97 11.06 8.52
C GLN A 77 0.43 10.30 7.32
N CYS A 78 -0.44 9.31 7.58
CA CYS A 78 -1.00 8.47 6.55
C CYS A 78 -2.52 8.41 6.68
N ILE A 79 -3.21 8.24 5.55
CA ILE A 79 -4.58 7.77 5.51
C ILE A 79 -4.57 6.25 5.64
N HIS A 80 -5.16 5.73 6.71
CA HIS A 80 -5.27 4.30 6.90
C HIS A 80 -6.52 3.73 6.22
N ILE A 81 -6.32 2.71 5.39
CA ILE A 81 -7.38 1.88 4.81
C ILE A 81 -7.49 0.59 5.65
N PRO A 82 -8.56 0.43 6.45
CA PRO A 82 -8.74 -0.74 7.30
C PRO A 82 -9.06 -1.99 6.49
N VAL A 83 -8.77 -3.14 7.08
CA VAL A 83 -9.17 -4.44 6.55
C VAL A 83 -10.62 -4.72 6.93
N SER A 84 -11.45 -5.05 5.95
CA SER A 84 -12.80 -5.56 6.15
C SER A 84 -12.90 -7.04 5.78
N GLN A 85 -13.78 -7.79 6.45
CA GLN A 85 -14.18 -9.11 5.97
C GLN A 85 -14.95 -8.98 4.65
N PHE A 86 -14.88 -9.99 3.78
CA PHE A 86 -15.72 -10.01 2.59
C PHE A 86 -17.18 -10.28 2.98
N GLU A 87 -17.97 -9.22 3.07
CA GLU A 87 -19.41 -9.26 3.28
C GLU A 87 -20.13 -8.46 2.18
N GLN A 88 -19.98 -8.85 0.91
CA GLN A 88 -20.72 -8.22 -0.21
C GLN A 88 -20.62 -6.67 -0.24
N LEU A 89 -19.40 -6.12 -0.20
CA LEU A 89 -19.10 -4.70 -0.52
C LEU A 89 -20.00 -3.65 0.16
N LYS A 90 -20.31 -3.82 1.45
CA LYS A 90 -21.11 -2.82 2.17
C LYS A 90 -20.41 -1.44 2.18
N PRO A 91 -21.16 -0.33 2.05
CA PRO A 91 -20.59 1.03 1.97
C PRO A 91 -19.63 1.39 3.12
N GLU A 92 -19.89 0.90 4.34
CA GLU A 92 -19.05 1.15 5.52
C GLU A 92 -17.65 0.54 5.43
N SER A 93 -17.45 -0.45 4.55
CA SER A 93 -16.14 -1.04 4.30
C SER A 93 -15.31 -0.21 3.31
N ILE A 94 -15.95 0.72 2.59
CA ILE A 94 -15.32 1.52 1.54
C ILE A 94 -14.76 2.81 2.13
N SER A 95 -13.45 2.97 1.99
CA SER A 95 -12.74 4.15 2.45
C SER A 95 -12.65 5.21 1.35
N LYS A 96 -13.61 6.14 1.35
CA LYS A 96 -13.52 7.37 0.54
C LYS A 96 -12.44 8.32 1.07
N VAL A 97 -11.58 8.80 0.18
CA VAL A 97 -10.52 9.79 0.37
C VAL A 97 -10.72 10.92 -0.64
N THR A 98 -10.57 12.15 -0.19
CA THR A 98 -10.82 13.37 -0.96
C THR A 98 -9.59 14.29 -0.95
N HIS A 99 -9.66 15.39 -1.69
CA HIS A 99 -8.61 16.42 -1.65
C HIS A 99 -8.54 17.17 -0.31
N TYR A 100 -9.59 17.09 0.51
CA TYR A 100 -9.60 17.70 1.85
C TYR A 100 -8.82 16.89 2.90
N ASP A 101 -8.52 15.62 2.63
CA ASP A 101 -7.71 14.81 3.55
C ASP A 101 -6.27 15.31 3.54
N ALA A 102 -5.70 15.65 4.69
CA ALA A 102 -4.42 16.37 4.76
C ALA A 102 -3.17 15.48 4.63
N ALA A 103 -3.30 14.15 4.65
CA ALA A 103 -2.15 13.24 4.61
C ALA A 103 -1.73 12.88 3.18
N ASP A 104 -0.41 12.87 2.96
CA ASP A 104 0.19 12.62 1.64
C ASP A 104 0.55 11.15 1.40
N PHE A 105 0.32 10.29 2.38
CA PHE A 105 0.53 8.85 2.26
C PHE A 105 -0.75 8.10 2.54
N LEU A 106 -0.91 6.95 1.91
CA LEU A 106 -2.01 6.01 2.15
C LEU A 106 -1.44 4.64 2.47
N VAL A 107 -1.93 4.01 3.54
CA VAL A 107 -1.41 2.75 4.03
C VAL A 107 -2.51 1.76 4.32
N THR A 108 -2.20 0.48 4.12
CA THR A 108 -3.00 -0.62 4.64
C THR A 108 -2.09 -1.70 5.22
N THR A 109 -2.65 -2.66 5.96
CA THR A 109 -1.86 -3.79 6.47
C THR A 109 -1.32 -4.62 5.30
N GLN A 110 -0.32 -5.45 5.56
CA GLN A 110 0.19 -6.39 4.57
C GLN A 110 -0.94 -7.29 4.01
N LEU A 111 -0.97 -7.44 2.70
CA LEU A 111 -1.87 -8.34 1.99
C LEU A 111 -1.27 -9.75 2.01
N THR A 112 -2.01 -10.68 2.59
CA THR A 112 -1.73 -12.12 2.51
C THR A 112 -3.03 -12.83 2.15
N GLY A 113 -3.26 -13.02 0.85
CA GLY A 113 -4.54 -13.56 0.35
C GLY A 113 -5.67 -12.54 0.24
N CYS A 114 -5.44 -11.30 0.65
CA CYS A 114 -6.38 -10.18 0.58
C CYS A 114 -6.50 -9.58 -0.83
N THR A 115 -7.54 -8.80 -1.05
CA THR A 115 -7.68 -7.94 -2.24
C THR A 115 -7.69 -6.48 -1.81
N PHE A 116 -6.93 -5.65 -2.53
CA PHE A 116 -6.97 -4.20 -2.45
C PHE A 116 -7.61 -3.63 -3.71
N ALA A 117 -8.56 -2.71 -3.55
CA ALA A 117 -9.35 -2.18 -4.64
C ALA A 117 -9.40 -0.66 -4.63
N ILE A 118 -9.45 -0.07 -5.82
CA ILE A 118 -9.44 1.39 -6.01
C ILE A 118 -10.45 1.75 -7.11
N ARG A 119 -11.26 2.78 -6.88
CA ARG A 119 -12.10 3.39 -7.90
C ARG A 119 -12.27 4.89 -7.66
N LYS A 120 -12.70 5.62 -8.68
CA LYS A 120 -13.17 6.99 -8.51
C LYS A 120 -14.48 6.99 -7.73
N ALA A 121 -14.56 7.85 -6.72
CA ALA A 121 -15.77 7.99 -5.92
C ALA A 121 -16.86 8.75 -6.69
N LYS A 122 -18.13 8.40 -6.46
CA LYS A 122 -19.24 9.24 -6.91
C LYS A 122 -19.17 10.57 -6.13
N GLY A 123 -19.12 11.69 -6.85
CA GLY A 123 -18.96 13.02 -6.25
C GLY A 123 -17.51 13.39 -5.86
N GLY A 124 -16.51 12.83 -6.55
CA GLY A 124 -15.11 13.26 -6.44
C GLY A 124 -14.31 12.53 -5.35
N GLY A 125 -12.99 12.44 -5.56
CA GLY A 125 -12.06 11.67 -4.74
C GLY A 125 -11.94 10.21 -5.17
N LEU A 126 -11.29 9.41 -4.33
CA LEU A 126 -11.03 7.99 -4.54
C LEU A 126 -11.66 7.15 -3.44
N GLU A 127 -12.13 5.97 -3.80
CA GLU A 127 -12.63 4.95 -2.89
C GLU A 127 -11.66 3.79 -2.88
N PHE A 128 -11.24 3.42 -1.67
CA PHE A 128 -10.31 2.33 -1.40
C PHE A 128 -10.98 1.23 -0.59
N LEU A 129 -10.51 0.01 -0.79
CA LEU A 129 -11.01 -1.15 -0.06
C LEU A 129 -9.87 -2.15 0.14
N HIS A 130 -9.69 -2.64 1.36
CA HIS A 130 -8.87 -3.81 1.66
C HIS A 130 -9.78 -4.91 2.21
N VAL A 131 -9.96 -5.98 1.43
CA VAL A 131 -10.79 -7.11 1.83
C VAL A 131 -9.96 -8.35 2.12
N GLN A 132 -10.21 -8.98 3.26
CA GLN A 132 -9.70 -10.30 3.56
C GLN A 132 -10.70 -11.41 3.17
N PRO A 133 -10.20 -12.58 2.72
CA PRO A 133 -11.01 -13.78 2.53
C PRO A 133 -11.84 -14.17 3.75
N ASN A 134 -13.04 -14.69 3.49
CA ASN A 134 -13.93 -15.21 4.53
C ASN A 134 -14.62 -16.50 4.04
N GLY A 135 -14.57 -17.56 4.86
CA GLY A 135 -15.20 -18.86 4.55
C GLY A 135 -14.85 -19.39 3.16
N ASP A 136 -15.88 -19.63 2.34
CA ASP A 136 -15.76 -20.22 1.00
C ASP A 136 -15.26 -19.26 -0.09
N PHE A 137 -15.13 -17.97 0.22
CA PHE A 137 -14.60 -16.95 -0.68
C PHE A 137 -13.09 -16.81 -0.49
N ASP A 138 -12.34 -17.64 -1.23
CA ASP A 138 -10.90 -17.47 -1.35
C ASP A 138 -10.53 -16.14 -2.04
N GLY A 139 -9.27 -15.72 -1.88
CA GLY A 139 -8.79 -14.44 -2.40
C GLY A 139 -8.98 -14.26 -3.92
N SER A 140 -8.96 -15.34 -4.70
CA SER A 140 -9.16 -15.26 -6.17
C SER A 140 -10.61 -15.01 -6.55
N LYS A 141 -11.57 -15.59 -5.81
CA LYS A 141 -13.00 -15.32 -5.98
C LYS A 141 -13.33 -13.88 -5.61
N ILE A 142 -12.75 -13.38 -4.52
CA ILE A 142 -12.94 -11.98 -4.07
C ILE A 142 -12.37 -11.01 -5.10
N GLN A 143 -11.13 -11.24 -5.58
CA GLN A 143 -10.51 -10.38 -6.57
C GLN A 143 -11.37 -10.27 -7.84
N LYS A 144 -11.91 -11.40 -8.33
CA LYS A 144 -12.82 -11.44 -9.48
C LYS A 144 -14.14 -10.72 -9.20
N ALA A 145 -14.74 -10.94 -8.03
CA ALA A 145 -15.99 -10.28 -7.65
C ALA A 145 -15.84 -8.76 -7.52
N ILE A 146 -14.73 -8.28 -6.99
CA ILE A 146 -14.44 -6.84 -6.84
C ILE A 146 -14.16 -6.17 -8.19
N LYS A 147 -13.58 -6.89 -9.15
CA LYS A 147 -13.21 -6.37 -10.47
C LYS A 147 -14.40 -5.84 -11.27
N THR A 148 -15.63 -6.27 -10.98
CA THR A 148 -16.84 -5.74 -11.64
C THR A 148 -17.26 -4.37 -11.12
N GLU A 149 -16.81 -3.98 -9.93
CA GLU A 149 -17.24 -2.73 -9.25
C GLU A 149 -16.14 -1.70 -9.09
N PHE A 150 -14.87 -2.12 -9.15
CA PHE A 150 -13.71 -1.27 -8.96
C PHE A 150 -12.84 -1.23 -10.21
N GLN A 151 -12.28 -0.05 -10.49
CA GLN A 151 -11.36 0.16 -11.60
C GLN A 151 -10.08 -0.68 -11.43
N VAL A 152 -9.57 -0.74 -10.20
CA VAL A 152 -8.46 -1.60 -9.80
C VAL A 152 -8.97 -2.63 -8.81
N SER A 153 -8.66 -3.89 -9.08
CA SER A 153 -8.84 -5.01 -8.15
C SER A 153 -7.52 -5.78 -8.11
N PHE A 154 -6.69 -5.49 -7.12
CA PHE A 154 -5.37 -6.06 -6.94
C PHE A 154 -5.38 -7.09 -5.81
N GLY A 155 -5.27 -8.38 -6.11
CA GLY A 155 -5.53 -9.43 -5.13
C GLY A 155 -4.80 -10.73 -5.39
N LYS A 156 -5.03 -11.72 -4.52
CA LYS A 156 -4.53 -13.07 -4.75
C LYS A 156 -5.14 -13.63 -6.04
N GLY A 157 -4.31 -14.19 -6.91
CA GLY A 157 -4.77 -14.79 -8.18
C GLY A 157 -3.75 -15.73 -8.79
N ASP A 158 -3.92 -16.00 -10.08
CA ASP A 158 -3.03 -16.87 -10.87
C ASP A 158 -1.65 -16.25 -11.15
N GLY A 159 -1.44 -14.97 -10.81
CA GLY A 159 -0.16 -14.28 -10.92
C GLY A 159 0.25 -13.99 -12.37
N SER A 160 -0.71 -14.05 -13.31
CA SER A 160 -0.45 -13.96 -14.75
C SER A 160 -0.58 -12.54 -15.32
N ASN A 161 -1.00 -11.57 -14.49
CA ASN A 161 -1.28 -10.20 -14.91
C ASN A 161 -0.99 -9.18 -13.79
N ALA A 162 -0.85 -7.90 -14.15
CA ALA A 162 -0.58 -6.78 -13.24
C ALA A 162 -1.67 -6.51 -12.17
N SER A 163 -2.71 -7.35 -12.09
CA SER A 163 -3.80 -7.23 -11.12
C SER A 163 -3.80 -8.34 -10.06
N THR A 164 -2.83 -9.25 -10.10
CA THR A 164 -2.78 -10.37 -9.15
C THR A 164 -1.40 -10.67 -8.61
N TYR A 165 -1.33 -11.26 -7.42
CA TYR A 165 -0.10 -11.78 -6.81
C TYR A 165 -0.25 -13.25 -6.39
N GLY A 166 0.87 -13.97 -6.36
CA GLY A 166 0.90 -15.43 -6.17
C GLY A 166 0.58 -15.90 -4.75
N ASN A 167 0.23 -17.19 -4.61
CA ASN A 167 -0.36 -17.81 -3.41
C ASN A 167 0.42 -17.63 -2.08
N ASN A 168 1.74 -17.47 -2.12
CA ASN A 168 2.60 -17.33 -0.93
C ASN A 168 3.37 -15.99 -0.92
N THR A 169 2.91 -15.02 -1.69
CA THR A 169 3.56 -13.72 -1.80
C THR A 169 3.00 -12.79 -0.76
N ARG A 170 3.90 -12.14 0.00
CA ARG A 170 3.52 -11.05 0.89
C ARG A 170 3.56 -9.76 0.10
N VAL A 171 2.47 -8.98 0.14
CA VAL A 171 2.42 -7.71 -0.60
C VAL A 171 2.12 -6.56 0.35
N THR A 172 2.92 -5.50 0.25
CA THR A 172 2.68 -4.25 0.97
C THR A 172 2.20 -3.20 -0.01
N VAL A 173 1.05 -2.59 0.28
CA VAL A 173 0.48 -1.51 -0.53
C VAL A 173 0.69 -0.18 0.18
N LEU A 174 1.28 0.77 -0.53
CA LEU A 174 1.57 2.12 -0.05
C LEU A 174 1.28 3.12 -1.17
N GLY A 175 0.47 4.13 -0.86
CA GLY A 175 0.18 5.23 -1.78
C GLY A 175 0.89 6.51 -1.37
N GLN A 176 1.21 7.33 -2.35
CA GLN A 176 1.69 8.71 -2.15
C GLN A 176 0.88 9.66 -3.01
N ARG A 177 0.52 10.80 -2.41
CA ARG A 177 -0.08 11.93 -3.09
C ARG A 177 0.98 12.99 -3.37
N ARG A 178 1.05 13.47 -4.61
CA ARG A 178 1.87 14.63 -4.98
C ARG A 178 1.09 15.50 -5.95
N ASN A 179 1.13 16.81 -5.74
CA ASN A 179 0.37 17.77 -6.53
C ASN A 179 -1.12 17.38 -6.63
N ASN A 180 -1.69 16.86 -5.53
CA ASN A 180 -3.05 16.33 -5.42
C ASN A 180 -3.38 15.05 -6.21
N PHE A 181 -2.41 14.43 -6.88
CA PHE A 181 -2.61 13.17 -7.61
C PHE A 181 -2.05 11.98 -6.82
N TRP A 182 -2.83 10.91 -6.73
CA TRP A 182 -2.40 9.67 -6.09
C TRP A 182 -1.64 8.75 -7.05
N LYS A 183 -0.52 8.21 -6.57
CA LYS A 183 0.07 6.96 -7.07
C LYS A 183 0.05 5.92 -5.97
N VAL A 184 -0.30 4.69 -6.32
CA VAL A 184 -0.36 3.56 -5.37
C VAL A 184 0.49 2.42 -5.89
N TYR A 185 1.37 1.93 -5.01
CA TYR A 185 2.34 0.90 -5.32
C TYR A 185 2.12 -0.35 -4.48
N ALA A 186 2.46 -1.50 -5.06
CA ALA A 186 2.51 -2.79 -4.40
C ALA A 186 3.95 -3.31 -4.39
N GLN A 187 4.53 -3.51 -3.19
CA GLN A 187 5.83 -4.15 -3.01
C GLN A 187 5.65 -5.63 -2.72
N TYR A 188 6.26 -6.47 -3.55
CA TYR A 188 6.22 -7.93 -3.41
C TYR A 188 7.42 -8.42 -2.59
N GLN A 189 7.17 -9.33 -1.67
CA GLN A 189 8.19 -9.95 -0.85
C GLN A 189 8.11 -11.48 -0.88
N ASP A 190 9.28 -12.12 -0.89
CA ASP A 190 9.41 -13.56 -0.65
C ASP A 190 9.23 -13.90 0.84
N ALA A 191 9.32 -15.20 1.17
CA ALA A 191 9.17 -15.68 2.54
C ALA A 191 10.23 -15.12 3.52
N ASN A 192 11.40 -14.72 3.01
CA ASN A 192 12.49 -14.13 3.78
C ASN A 192 12.34 -12.60 3.93
N GLY A 193 11.33 -12.01 3.29
CA GLY A 193 11.12 -10.57 3.28
C GLY A 193 12.03 -9.85 2.28
N ASN A 194 12.60 -10.54 1.30
CA ASN A 194 13.33 -9.88 0.21
C ASN A 194 12.34 -9.27 -0.76
N VAL A 195 12.61 -8.05 -1.23
CA VAL A 195 11.85 -7.42 -2.32
C VAL A 195 12.10 -8.20 -3.60
N THR A 196 11.02 -8.69 -4.21
CA THR A 196 11.06 -9.38 -5.51
C THR A 196 10.56 -8.51 -6.65
N GLY A 197 9.90 -7.40 -6.34
CA GLY A 197 9.42 -6.42 -7.32
C GLY A 197 8.55 -5.34 -6.67
N VAL A 198 8.24 -4.32 -7.46
CA VAL A 198 7.30 -3.25 -7.13
C VAL A 198 6.50 -2.91 -8.37
N ASP A 199 5.17 -2.86 -8.25
CA ASP A 199 4.28 -2.41 -9.33
C ASP A 199 3.54 -1.14 -8.92
N CYS A 200 3.39 -0.20 -9.86
CA CYS A 200 2.39 0.86 -9.75
C CYS A 200 1.02 0.27 -10.10
N ILE A 201 0.17 0.05 -9.10
CA ILE A 201 -1.15 -0.55 -9.27
C ILE A 201 -2.24 0.48 -9.57
N TYR A 202 -1.96 1.77 -9.34
CA TYR A 202 -2.83 2.87 -9.71
C TYR A 202 -2.06 4.18 -9.84
N GLU A 203 -2.35 4.92 -10.90
CA GLU A 203 -1.90 6.29 -11.09
C GLU A 203 -3.10 7.14 -11.48
N GLU A 204 -3.37 8.17 -10.68
CA GLU A 204 -4.41 9.14 -11.01
C GLU A 204 -3.95 9.99 -12.19
N ALA A 205 -4.72 9.93 -13.27
CA ALA A 205 -4.43 10.72 -14.46
C ALA A 205 -4.41 12.21 -14.10
N ASN A 206 -3.36 12.90 -14.55
CA ASN A 206 -3.24 14.35 -14.46
C ASN A 206 -4.22 14.98 -15.46
N SER A 207 -5.50 14.98 -15.13
CA SER A 207 -6.50 15.62 -15.98
C SER A 207 -6.36 17.12 -15.77
N ALA A 208 -5.99 17.85 -16.82
CA ALA A 208 -5.97 19.32 -16.90
C ALA A 208 -7.38 19.93 -16.79
N VAL A 209 -8.15 19.50 -15.80
CA VAL A 209 -9.49 19.99 -15.52
C VAL A 209 -9.30 21.12 -14.54
N ALA A 210 -9.32 22.33 -15.09
CA ALA A 210 -9.54 23.54 -14.34
C ALA A 210 -10.70 23.31 -13.36
N TYR A 211 -10.41 23.39 -12.07
CA TYR A 211 -11.44 23.65 -11.09
C TYR A 211 -12.07 24.99 -11.50
N VAL A 212 -13.31 24.95 -11.96
CA VAL A 212 -14.13 26.16 -12.08
C VAL A 212 -14.75 26.36 -10.70
N ASP A 213 -14.53 27.54 -10.15
CA ASP A 213 -14.93 27.98 -8.81
C ASP A 213 -16.41 27.74 -8.49
#